data_AF-A0A558CJC5-F1
#
_entry.id   AF-A0A558CJC5-F1
#
_cell.length_a   1.000
_cell.length_b   1.000
_cell.length_c   1.000
_cell.angle_alpha   90.00
_cell.angle_beta   90.00
_cell.angle_gamma   90.00
#
_symmetry.space_group_name_H-M   'P 1'
#
loop_
_entity.id
_entity.type
_entity.pdbx_description
1 polymer ?
#
loop_
_entity_poly.entity_id
_entity_poly.type
_entity_poly.pdbx_seq_one_letter_code
_entity_poly.pdbx_strand_id
1 'polypeptide(L)'
;MNGFVNLKIFATALAVTVLVGPVVQWLMPTWAALVDDVGAGGAWFASIMYHIVYGIIIGAGAALSVSLLVRRGIEVTVKAAAISACIAIILFDIGFVLIGSKAVEFSYLAILLAIFSFILQTVISLTPIGKAHSSPVT
;
A
#
# COMPACT_ATOMS: atom_id res chain seq x y z
N MET A 1 13.25 20.15 3.72
CA MET A 1 11.96 19.72 4.32
C MET A 1 11.27 18.57 3.57
N ASN A 2 11.28 18.51 2.22
CA ASN A 2 10.54 17.48 1.46
C ASN A 2 10.96 16.02 1.72
N GLY A 3 12.24 15.76 1.99
CA GLY A 3 12.74 14.39 2.21
C GLY A 3 12.14 13.71 3.46
N PHE A 4 11.96 14.46 4.55
CA PHE A 4 11.42 13.91 5.80
C PHE A 4 9.93 13.58 5.70
N VAL A 5 9.16 14.41 4.99
CA VAL A 5 7.74 14.15 4.71
C VAL A 5 7.59 12.91 3.83
N ASN A 6 8.37 12.81 2.75
CA ASN A 6 8.37 11.63 1.88
C ASN A 6 8.72 10.35 2.64
N LEU A 7 9.73 10.40 3.52
CA LEU A 7 10.11 9.25 4.33
C LEU A 7 9.01 8.83 5.29
N LYS A 8 8.35 9.79 5.96
CA LYS A 8 7.20 9.49 6.84
C LYS A 8 6.05 8.84 6.08
N ILE A 9 5.73 9.36 4.89
CA ILE A 9 4.66 8.84 4.03
C ILE A 9 5.00 7.43 3.57
N PHE A 10 6.23 7.22 3.09
CA PHE A 10 6.73 5.91 2.68
C PHE A 10 6.66 4.90 3.84
N ALA A 11 7.20 5.26 5.01
CA ALA A 11 7.23 4.39 6.18
C ALA A 11 5.82 4.05 6.68
N THR A 12 4.90 5.01 6.63
CA THR A 12 3.50 4.79 7.01
C THR A 12 2.83 3.83 6.05
N ALA A 13 2.99 4.03 4.74
CA ALA A 13 2.42 3.14 3.74
C ALA A 13 2.96 1.71 3.90
N LEU A 14 4.28 1.56 4.06
CA LEU A 14 4.93 0.27 4.32
C LEU A 14 4.36 -0.40 5.58
N ALA A 15 4.33 0.31 6.70
CA ALA A 15 3.83 -0.25 7.96
C ALA A 15 2.37 -0.70 7.86
N VAL A 16 1.51 0.12 7.23
CA VAL A 16 0.10 -0.23 7.03
C VAL A 16 -0.04 -1.44 6.14
N THR A 17 0.69 -1.52 5.03
CA THR A 17 0.64 -2.68 4.13
C THR A 17 1.05 -3.96 4.84
N VAL A 18 2.12 -3.93 5.65
CA VAL A 18 2.62 -5.10 6.39
C VAL A 18 1.68 -5.53 7.52
N LEU A 19 0.95 -4.60 8.13
CA LEU A 19 -0.01 -4.93 9.19
C LEU A 19 -1.36 -5.41 8.65
N VAL A 20 -1.86 -4.76 7.59
CA VAL A 20 -3.21 -5.02 7.05
C VAL A 20 -3.19 -6.19 6.08
N GLY A 21 -2.21 -6.22 5.17
CA GLY A 21 -2.19 -7.18 4.07
C GLY A 21 -2.21 -8.64 4.52
N PRO A 22 -1.35 -9.08 5.46
CA PRO A 22 -1.40 -10.45 5.97
C PRO A 22 -2.75 -10.84 6.59
N VAL A 23 -3.41 -9.90 7.27
CA VAL A 23 -4.76 -10.13 7.84
C VAL A 23 -5.79 -10.28 6.72
N VAL A 24 -5.70 -9.48 5.67
CA VAL A 24 -6.59 -9.57 4.50
C VAL A 24 -6.36 -10.88 3.76
N GLN A 25 -5.10 -11.23 3.45
CA GLN A 25 -4.74 -12.48 2.80
C GLN A 25 -5.18 -13.71 3.60
N TRP A 26 -5.10 -13.66 4.93
CA TRP A 26 -5.60 -14.72 5.81
C TRP A 26 -7.10 -15.00 5.64
N LEU A 27 -7.90 -13.97 5.35
CA LEU A 27 -9.33 -14.08 5.12
C LEU A 27 -9.67 -14.55 3.69
N MET A 28 -8.67 -14.71 2.80
CA MET A 28 -8.88 -15.11 1.41
C MET A 28 -8.93 -16.64 1.25
N PRO A 29 -9.68 -17.17 0.26
CA PRO A 29 -9.79 -18.61 0.02
C PRO A 29 -8.45 -19.30 -0.27
N THR A 30 -7.48 -18.55 -0.81
CA THR A 30 -6.13 -19.05 -1.14
C THR A 30 -5.27 -19.30 0.09
N TRP A 31 -5.67 -18.82 1.27
CA TRP A 31 -4.92 -19.04 2.50
C TRP A 31 -4.81 -20.51 2.88
N ALA A 32 -5.90 -21.28 2.77
CA ALA A 32 -5.91 -22.69 3.12
C ALA A 32 -4.88 -23.48 2.29
N ALA A 33 -4.84 -23.24 0.98
CA ALA A 33 -3.85 -23.86 0.09
C ALA A 33 -2.42 -23.48 0.48
N LEU A 34 -2.16 -22.22 0.84
CA LEU A 34 -0.84 -21.79 1.29
C LEU A 34 -0.44 -22.47 2.61
N VAL A 35 -1.38 -22.66 3.55
CA VAL A 35 -1.13 -23.37 4.81
C VAL A 35 -0.82 -24.84 4.56
N ASP A 36 -1.51 -25.49 3.62
CA ASP A 36 -1.26 -26.88 3.27
C ASP A 36 0.15 -27.08 2.66
N ASP A 37 0.64 -26.09 1.90
CA ASP A 37 1.95 -26.15 1.24
C ASP A 37 3.13 -25.91 2.19
N VAL A 38 3.02 -24.95 3.12
CA VAL A 38 4.16 -24.47 3.94
C VAL A 38 3.92 -24.49 5.46
N GLY A 39 2.76 -24.99 5.89
CA GLY A 39 2.31 -24.94 7.28
C GLY A 39 1.87 -23.54 7.72
N ALA A 40 1.13 -23.44 8.82
CA ALA A 40 0.56 -22.18 9.30
C ALA A 40 1.63 -21.10 9.59
N GLY A 41 2.73 -21.48 10.24
CA GLY A 41 3.84 -20.56 10.50
C GLY A 41 4.54 -20.09 9.21
N GLY A 42 4.73 -20.99 8.25
CA GLY A 42 5.30 -20.67 6.94
C GLY A 42 4.41 -19.74 6.13
N ALA A 43 3.09 -19.95 6.16
CA ALA A 43 2.11 -19.12 5.47
C ALA A 43 2.13 -17.67 5.99
N TRP A 44 2.17 -17.49 7.32
CA TRP A 44 2.32 -16.17 7.93
C TRP A 44 3.64 -15.50 7.55
N PHE A 45 4.75 -16.23 7.62
CA PHE A 45 6.05 -15.68 7.24
C PHE A 45 6.09 -15.26 5.77
N ALA A 46 5.65 -16.14 4.86
CA ALA A 46 5.58 -15.86 3.43
C ALA A 46 4.68 -14.65 3.14
N SER A 47 3.50 -14.60 3.77
CA SER A 47 2.58 -13.47 3.65
C SER A 47 3.24 -12.16 4.07
N ILE A 48 3.89 -12.10 5.24
CA ILE A 48 4.58 -10.89 5.70
C ILE A 48 5.69 -10.49 4.72
N MET A 49 6.48 -11.45 4.21
CA MET A 49 7.56 -11.15 3.26
C MET A 49 7.02 -10.56 1.95
N TYR A 50 5.95 -11.13 1.39
CA TYR A 50 5.31 -10.56 0.19
C TYR A 50 4.80 -9.14 0.45
N HIS A 51 4.18 -8.91 1.60
CA HIS A 51 3.66 -7.61 1.98
C HIS A 51 4.71 -6.55 2.29
N ILE A 52 5.92 -6.94 2.71
CA ILE A 52 7.06 -6.02 2.78
C ILE A 52 7.43 -5.55 1.37
N VAL A 53 7.53 -6.47 0.40
CA VAL A 53 7.86 -6.12 -0.99
C VAL A 53 6.77 -5.22 -1.58
N TYR A 54 5.49 -5.59 -1.39
CA TYR A 54 4.35 -4.77 -1.82
C TYR A 54 4.33 -3.41 -1.13
N GLY A 55 4.65 -3.36 0.16
CA GLY A 55 4.69 -2.12 0.93
C GLY A 55 5.80 -1.18 0.47
N ILE A 56 6.93 -1.70 -0.01
CA ILE A 56 7.98 -0.88 -0.65
C ILE A 56 7.44 -0.24 -1.94
N ILE A 57 6.75 -1.02 -2.77
CA ILE A 57 6.17 -0.56 -4.04
C ILE A 57 5.07 0.48 -3.80
N ILE A 58 4.15 0.19 -2.87
CA ILE A 58 3.07 1.10 -2.46
C ILE A 58 3.68 2.38 -1.88
N GLY A 59 4.66 2.27 -1.00
CA GLY A 59 5.35 3.40 -0.39
C GLY A 59 6.05 4.28 -1.43
N ALA A 60 6.70 3.68 -2.43
CA ALA A 60 7.33 4.42 -3.52
C ALA A 60 6.29 5.21 -4.37
N GLY A 61 5.17 4.57 -4.72
CA GLY A 61 4.06 5.23 -5.42
C GLY A 61 3.48 6.40 -4.62
N ALA A 62 3.27 6.21 -3.32
CA ALA A 62 2.78 7.26 -2.42
C ALA A 62 3.79 8.42 -2.30
N ALA A 63 5.07 8.14 -2.08
CA ALA A 63 6.11 9.16 -1.98
C ALA A 63 6.30 9.95 -3.30
N LEU A 64 6.13 9.30 -4.45
CA LEU A 64 6.13 9.96 -5.74
C LEU A 64 4.95 10.92 -5.88
N SER A 65 3.74 10.51 -5.47
CA SER A 65 2.55 11.38 -5.43
C SER A 65 2.79 12.61 -4.56
N VAL A 66 3.33 12.43 -3.36
CA VAL A 66 3.67 13.55 -2.44
C VAL A 66 4.67 14.51 -3.08
N SER A 67 5.69 13.99 -3.74
CA SER A 67 6.69 14.81 -4.42
C SER A 67 6.08 15.71 -5.51
N LEU A 68 5.00 15.27 -6.17
CA LEU A 68 4.28 16.08 -7.16
C LEU A 68 3.28 17.05 -6.50
N LEU A 69 2.56 16.61 -5.47
CA LEU A 69 1.56 17.43 -4.79
C LEU A 69 2.19 18.60 -4.02
N VAL A 70 3.30 18.36 -3.32
CA VAL A 70 4.03 19.39 -2.59
C VAL A 70 4.56 20.46 -3.55
N ARG A 71 5.01 20.07 -4.76
CA ARG A 71 5.42 21.04 -5.81
C ARG A 71 4.27 21.93 -6.29
N ARG A 72 3.02 21.51 -6.09
CA ARG A 72 1.80 22.27 -6.42
C ARG A 72 1.20 23.01 -5.22
N GLY A 73 1.91 23.03 -4.08
CA GLY A 73 1.43 23.68 -2.85
C GLY A 73 0.28 22.93 -2.17
N ILE A 74 0.08 21.65 -2.47
CA ILE A 74 -0.97 20.84 -1.86
C ILE A 74 -0.41 20.16 -0.60
N GLU A 75 -1.08 20.39 0.54
CA GLU A 75 -0.76 19.71 1.78
C GLU A 75 -1.07 18.22 1.68
N VAL A 76 -0.13 17.40 2.17
CA VAL A 76 -0.27 15.95 2.18
C VAL A 76 -0.11 15.43 3.60
N THR A 77 -1.03 14.57 4.02
CA THR A 77 -1.08 14.05 5.39
C THR A 77 -0.67 12.58 5.45
N VAL A 78 -0.15 12.20 6.62
CA VAL A 78 0.17 10.80 6.93
C VAL A 78 -1.09 9.93 6.93
N LYS A 79 -2.24 10.50 7.32
CA LYS A 79 -3.54 9.82 7.26
C LYS A 79 -3.92 9.42 5.84
N ALA A 80 -3.70 10.31 4.87
CA ALA A 80 -3.97 10.00 3.47
C ALA A 80 -3.16 8.77 3.01
N ALA A 81 -1.88 8.71 3.40
CA ALA A 81 -0.99 7.59 3.09
C ALA A 81 -1.43 6.27 3.74
N ALA A 82 -1.93 6.33 4.97
CA ALA A 82 -2.45 5.14 5.65
C ALA A 82 -3.71 4.60 4.95
N ILE A 83 -4.66 5.49 4.64
CA ILE A 83 -5.91 5.10 3.98
C ILE A 83 -5.62 4.59 2.56
N SER A 84 -4.76 5.29 1.81
CA SER A 84 -4.39 4.88 0.45
C SER A 84 -3.69 3.53 0.43
N ALA A 85 -2.74 3.28 1.34
CA ALA A 85 -2.04 2.01 1.44
C ALA A 85 -2.97 0.86 1.83
N CYS A 86 -3.89 1.10 2.76
CA CYS A 86 -4.90 0.13 3.17
C CYS A 86 -5.82 -0.27 2.00
N ILE A 87 -6.35 0.72 1.28
CA ILE A 87 -7.19 0.44 0.10
C ILE A 87 -6.38 -0.24 -1.00
N ALA A 88 -5.17 0.24 -1.27
CA ALA A 88 -4.30 -0.32 -2.31
C ALA A 88 -4.02 -1.81 -2.07
N ILE A 89 -3.66 -2.19 -0.84
CA ILE A 89 -3.35 -3.59 -0.55
C ILE A 89 -4.57 -4.49 -0.58
N ILE A 90 -5.72 -4.03 -0.06
CA ILE A 90 -6.97 -4.80 -0.10
C ILE A 90 -7.40 -5.06 -1.55
N LEU A 91 -7.40 -4.03 -2.38
CA LEU A 91 -7.75 -4.17 -3.79
C LEU A 91 -6.77 -5.07 -4.54
N PHE A 92 -5.49 -5.00 -4.18
CA PHE A 92 -4.46 -5.85 -4.76
C PHE A 92 -4.66 -7.32 -4.41
N ASP A 93 -4.86 -7.66 -3.14
CA ASP A 93 -5.08 -9.04 -2.70
C ASP A 93 -6.37 -9.62 -3.31
N ILE A 94 -7.46 -8.86 -3.31
CA ILE A 94 -8.72 -9.27 -3.94
C ILE A 94 -8.51 -9.45 -5.45
N GLY A 95 -7.85 -8.49 -6.11
CA GLY A 95 -7.57 -8.55 -7.54
C GLY A 95 -6.72 -9.76 -7.91
N PHE A 96 -5.71 -10.09 -7.10
CA PHE A 96 -4.84 -11.24 -7.30
C PHE A 96 -5.62 -12.56 -7.21
N VAL A 97 -6.54 -12.68 -6.25
CA VAL A 97 -7.41 -13.85 -6.11
C VAL A 97 -8.38 -13.97 -7.29
N LEU A 98 -9.02 -12.86 -7.70
CA LEU A 98 -10.07 -12.87 -8.73
C LEU A 98 -9.56 -13.08 -10.16
N ILE A 99 -8.41 -12.49 -10.50
CA ILE A 99 -7.88 -12.56 -11.87
C ILE A 99 -7.29 -13.96 -12.15
N GLY A 100 -7.03 -14.73 -11.09
CA GLY A 100 -6.26 -15.97 -11.17
C GLY A 100 -4.83 -15.66 -11.59
N SER A 101 -3.87 -16.39 -11.05
CA SER A 101 -2.45 -16.22 -11.38
C SER A 101 -2.14 -16.65 -12.82
N LYS A 102 -2.72 -16.00 -13.83
CA LYS A 102 -2.33 -16.14 -15.23
C LYS A 102 -1.03 -15.38 -15.44
N ALA A 103 0.06 -15.86 -14.83
CA ALA A 103 1.46 -15.47 -15.04
C ALA A 103 1.65 -14.05 -15.58
N VAL A 104 1.02 -13.05 -14.96
CA VAL A 104 1.32 -11.66 -15.26
C VAL A 104 2.67 -11.46 -14.62
N GLU A 105 3.69 -11.15 -15.41
CA GLU A 105 5.05 -11.02 -14.89
C GLU A 105 5.02 -10.07 -13.69
N PHE A 106 5.68 -10.47 -12.60
CA PHE A 106 5.71 -9.75 -11.34
C PHE A 106 5.96 -8.23 -11.53
N SER A 107 6.75 -7.87 -12.53
CA SER A 107 7.03 -6.50 -12.98
C SER A 107 5.77 -5.70 -13.32
N TYR A 108 4.83 -6.26 -14.08
CA TYR A 108 3.57 -5.58 -14.44
C TYR A 108 2.68 -5.38 -13.22
N LEU A 109 2.61 -6.40 -12.36
CA LEU A 109 1.84 -6.38 -11.13
C LEU A 109 2.38 -5.30 -10.16
N ALA A 110 3.71 -5.19 -10.05
CA ALA A 110 4.39 -4.16 -9.27
C ALA A 110 4.15 -2.75 -9.83
N ILE A 111 4.22 -2.56 -11.15
CA ILE A 111 3.93 -1.26 -11.78
C ILE A 111 2.47 -0.87 -11.54
N LEU A 112 1.54 -1.80 -11.72
CA LEU A 112 0.11 -1.58 -11.49
C LEU A 112 -0.14 -1.15 -10.03
N LEU A 113 0.49 -1.85 -9.07
CA LEU A 113 0.38 -1.54 -7.64
C LEU A 113 0.96 -0.15 -7.32
N ALA A 114 2.11 0.21 -7.91
CA ALA A 114 2.69 1.54 -7.74
C ALA A 114 1.78 2.64 -8.30
N ILE A 115 1.18 2.42 -9.47
CA ILE A 115 0.24 3.36 -10.10
C ILE A 115 -1.03 3.48 -9.26
N PHE A 116 -1.60 2.38 -8.78
CA PHE A 116 -2.77 2.41 -7.89
C PHE A 116 -2.49 3.17 -6.61
N SER A 117 -1.36 2.89 -5.95
CA SER A 117 -0.93 3.62 -4.76
C SER A 117 -0.77 5.12 -5.05
N PHE A 118 -0.13 5.47 -6.17
CA PHE A 118 0.03 6.86 -6.61
C PHE A 118 -1.32 7.56 -6.80
N ILE A 119 -2.27 6.93 -7.52
CA ILE A 119 -3.59 7.49 -7.79
C ILE A 119 -4.37 7.65 -6.49
N LEU A 120 -4.44 6.61 -5.66
CA LEU A 120 -5.17 6.63 -4.40
C LEU A 120 -4.61 7.69 -3.45
N GLN A 121 -3.29 7.79 -3.31
CA GLN A 121 -2.65 8.82 -2.50
C GLN A 121 -2.98 10.22 -3.02
N THR A 122 -2.98 10.39 -4.34
CA THR A 122 -3.31 11.66 -5.00
C THR A 122 -4.76 12.07 -4.74
N VAL A 123 -5.70 11.15 -4.98
CA VAL A 123 -7.13 11.39 -4.80
C VAL A 123 -7.45 11.67 -3.33
N ILE A 124 -6.99 10.83 -2.40
CA ILE A 124 -7.31 10.99 -0.97
C ILE A 124 -6.75 12.30 -0.43
N SER A 125 -5.53 12.68 -0.81
CA SER A 125 -4.93 13.97 -0.41
C SER A 125 -5.72 15.19 -0.90
N LEU A 126 -6.46 15.07 -2.00
CA LEU A 126 -7.30 16.14 -2.54
C LEU A 126 -8.70 16.21 -1.89
N THR A 127 -9.17 15.09 -1.34
CA THR A 127 -10.50 14.98 -0.71
C THR A 127 -10.55 15.51 0.73
N PRO A 128 -11.74 15.84 1.28
CA PRO A 128 -11.89 16.28 2.66
C PRO A 128 -11.35 15.28 3.69
N ILE A 129 -11.37 13.98 3.35
CA ILE A 129 -10.88 12.88 4.19
C ILE A 129 -9.37 13.03 4.46
N GLY A 130 -8.60 13.44 3.44
CA GLY A 130 -7.16 13.71 3.58
C GLY A 130 -6.83 15.00 4.31
N LYS A 131 -7.79 15.96 4.35
CA LYS A 131 -7.63 17.30 4.92
C LYS A 131 -8.18 17.44 6.35
N ALA A 132 -8.90 16.44 6.86
CA ALA A 132 -9.49 16.47 8.20
C ALA A 132 -8.40 16.41 9.30
N HIS A 133 -8.20 17.55 9.95
CA HIS A 133 -7.16 17.87 10.94
C HIS A 133 -5.76 18.09 10.39
N SER A 134 -5.58 19.07 9.50
CA SER A 134 -4.31 19.79 9.43
C SER A 134 -4.14 20.61 10.73
N SER A 135 -3.65 19.97 11.79
CA SER A 135 -2.87 20.74 12.77
C SER A 135 -1.56 21.09 12.05
N PRO A 136 -1.22 22.38 11.92
CA PRO A 136 0.01 22.79 11.27
C PRO A 136 1.17 22.11 12.01
N VAL A 137 1.97 21.33 11.30
CA VAL A 137 3.25 20.87 11.82
C VAL A 137 4.19 22.06 11.70
N THR A 138 4.19 22.91 12.72
CA THR A 138 5.24 23.92 12.97
C THR A 138 6.51 23.25 13.44
#